data_AF-A0A8J4TIJ7-F1
#
_entry.id   AF-A0A8J4TIJ7-F1
#
_cell.length_a   1.000
_cell.length_b   1.000
_cell.length_c   1.000
_cell.angle_alpha   90.00
_cell.angle_beta   90.00
_cell.angle_gamma   90.00
#
_symmetry.space_group_name_H-M   'P 1'
#
loop_
_entity.id
_entity.type
_entity.pdbx_description
1 polymer ?
#
loop_
_entity_poly.entity_id
_entity_poly.type
_entity_poly.pdbx_seq_one_letter_code
_entity_poly.pdbx_strand_id
1 'polypeptide(L)'
;MSVLCYNKGCGQRFDPDNNPEGVCTYHPGVPVFHDALKGWSCCKRRTTDFSDFLSIAGCTKGCHNQEKPPEPVKPEVKNSGGKKELEDLKPRFNEYIIQAPKPVEFIQRPSADEPLVELQQKVSLSLRQTLENLKLAGTNQILDNADEANEVKIGTACKNGGCSKTFSGPASDEDKCVFHPGVPIFHEGLKYWSCCRRKTSDFNTFLSQEGCDTGAHVWRKADGKKVVPCRFDWHQTASHVTISIYAKHSNPELCSVRANSTTVCIRVIFEGEKEFEQTISLWG
;
A
#
# COMPACT_ATOMS: atom_id res chain seq x y z
N MET A 1 -46.38 9.02 33.01
CA MET A 1 -45.02 8.49 33.26
C MET A 1 -44.43 8.28 31.89
N SER A 2 -43.39 9.00 31.52
CA SER A 2 -42.90 8.98 30.13
C SER A 2 -42.08 7.72 29.83
N VAL A 3 -42.58 6.90 28.91
CA VAL A 3 -41.95 5.66 28.46
C VAL A 3 -41.18 5.89 27.17
N LEU A 4 -40.17 5.07 26.90
CA LEU A 4 -39.37 5.16 25.68
C LEU A 4 -40.09 4.48 24.51
N CYS A 5 -40.13 5.14 23.36
CA CYS A 5 -40.59 4.55 22.11
C CYS A 5 -39.51 3.63 21.51
N TYR A 6 -39.87 2.37 21.28
CA TYR A 6 -38.99 1.37 20.65
C TYR A 6 -39.21 1.20 19.15
N ASN A 7 -40.06 2.01 18.53
CA ASN A 7 -40.16 2.05 17.08
C ASN A 7 -38.82 2.52 16.48
N LYS A 8 -38.35 1.80 15.46
CA LYS A 8 -37.02 2.01 14.87
C LYS A 8 -36.93 3.40 14.23
N GLY A 9 -35.95 4.20 14.66
CA GLY A 9 -35.76 5.58 14.19
C GLY A 9 -36.60 6.63 14.92
N CYS A 10 -37.40 6.27 15.94
CA CYS A 10 -38.10 7.24 16.79
C CYS A 10 -37.28 7.56 18.06
N GLY A 11 -37.16 6.61 18.99
CA GLY A 11 -36.37 6.78 20.22
C GLY A 11 -36.85 7.89 21.18
N GLN A 12 -38.01 8.49 20.94
CA GLN A 12 -38.58 9.57 21.76
C GLN A 12 -39.29 9.02 23.00
N ARG A 13 -39.40 9.83 24.05
CA ARG A 13 -40.23 9.51 25.22
C ARG A 13 -41.65 10.02 25.01
N PHE A 14 -42.64 9.25 25.41
CA PHE A 14 -44.07 9.59 25.27
C PHE A 14 -44.87 9.14 26.51
N ASP A 15 -46.04 9.71 26.74
CA ASP A 15 -46.95 9.24 27.78
C ASP A 15 -47.92 8.19 27.19
N PRO A 16 -47.99 6.96 27.76
CA PRO A 16 -48.87 5.90 27.25
C PRO A 16 -50.35 6.29 27.18
N ASP A 17 -50.79 7.11 28.12
CA ASP A 17 -52.18 7.57 28.24
C ASP A 17 -52.55 8.64 27.18
N ASN A 18 -51.56 9.21 26.49
CA ASN A 18 -51.75 10.25 25.48
C ASN A 18 -50.93 9.95 24.22
N ASN A 19 -51.29 8.87 23.52
CA ASN A 19 -50.61 8.37 22.32
C ASN A 19 -51.55 8.29 21.10
N PRO A 20 -51.96 9.45 20.53
CA PRO A 20 -52.84 9.47 19.36
C PRO A 20 -52.12 8.97 18.10
N GLU A 21 -52.88 8.48 17.11
CA GLU A 21 -52.30 8.02 15.84
C GLU A 21 -51.60 9.17 15.10
N GLY A 22 -50.39 8.88 14.60
CA GLY A 22 -49.66 9.78 13.69
C GLY A 22 -48.59 10.65 14.35
N VAL A 23 -48.42 10.59 15.68
CA VAL A 23 -47.40 11.35 16.42
C VAL A 23 -46.00 10.73 16.34
N CYS A 24 -45.89 9.41 16.23
CA CYS A 24 -44.62 8.72 16.08
C CYS A 24 -44.26 8.60 14.61
N THR A 25 -43.08 9.09 14.21
CA THR A 25 -42.54 8.84 12.87
C THR A 25 -41.40 7.83 12.96
N TYR A 26 -41.51 6.69 12.28
CA TYR A 26 -40.59 5.56 12.42
C TYR A 26 -40.44 4.75 11.12
N HIS A 27 -39.52 3.79 11.14
CA HIS A 27 -39.30 2.81 10.08
C HIS A 27 -39.90 1.45 10.46
N PRO A 28 -40.97 0.97 9.80
CA PRO A 28 -41.49 -0.38 10.05
C PRO A 28 -40.57 -1.48 9.47
N GLY A 29 -39.64 -1.11 8.60
CA GLY A 29 -38.71 -2.03 7.94
C GLY A 29 -37.55 -2.50 8.82
N VAL A 30 -36.62 -3.19 8.16
CA VAL A 30 -35.34 -3.62 8.75
C VAL A 30 -34.20 -2.80 8.14
N PRO A 31 -33.08 -2.59 8.88
CA PRO A 31 -31.84 -2.08 8.28
C PRO A 31 -31.39 -2.97 7.13
N VAL A 32 -31.02 -2.36 6.00
CA VAL A 32 -30.48 -3.02 4.82
C VAL A 32 -29.13 -2.38 4.48
N PHE A 33 -28.12 -3.22 4.33
CA PHE A 33 -26.76 -2.83 3.96
C PHE A 33 -26.36 -3.59 2.70
N HIS A 34 -26.25 -2.89 1.56
CA HIS A 34 -25.90 -3.47 0.26
C HIS A 34 -25.12 -2.45 -0.58
N ASP A 35 -24.09 -2.86 -1.31
CA ASP A 35 -23.26 -2.00 -2.18
C ASP A 35 -22.76 -0.70 -1.49
N ALA A 36 -22.24 -0.83 -0.27
CA ALA A 36 -21.81 0.29 0.59
C ALA A 36 -22.92 1.28 0.99
N LEU A 37 -24.16 1.08 0.53
CA LEU A 37 -25.34 1.86 0.87
C LEU A 37 -26.07 1.24 2.07
N LYS A 38 -26.52 2.12 2.94
CA LYS A 38 -27.20 1.84 4.20
C LYS A 38 -28.58 2.48 4.14
N GLY A 39 -29.61 1.76 4.54
CA GLY A 39 -30.96 2.30 4.60
C GLY A 39 -31.97 1.34 5.20
N TRP A 40 -33.24 1.64 4.99
CA TRP A 40 -34.35 0.86 5.53
C TRP A 40 -35.14 0.19 4.41
N SER A 41 -35.61 -1.03 4.62
CA SER A 41 -36.42 -1.76 3.63
C SER A 41 -37.77 -1.08 3.33
N CYS A 42 -38.27 -0.25 4.25
CA CYS A 42 -39.57 0.43 4.13
C CYS A 42 -39.55 1.72 3.29
N CYS A 43 -38.38 2.27 2.97
CA CYS A 43 -38.28 3.51 2.19
C CYS A 43 -37.10 3.50 1.22
N LYS A 44 -37.09 4.41 0.23
CA LYS A 44 -36.03 4.48 -0.80
C LYS A 44 -34.78 5.25 -0.37
N ARG A 45 -34.80 5.98 0.75
CA ARG A 45 -33.65 6.77 1.22
C ARG A 45 -32.48 5.85 1.58
N ARG A 46 -31.30 6.15 1.03
CA ARG A 46 -30.03 5.43 1.23
C ARG A 46 -28.93 6.43 1.52
N THR A 47 -27.92 6.01 2.27
CA THR A 47 -26.72 6.80 2.57
C THR A 47 -25.48 5.90 2.61
N THR A 48 -24.32 6.45 2.31
CA THR A 48 -23.03 5.77 2.43
C THR A 48 -22.45 5.87 3.84
N ASP A 49 -22.84 6.87 4.62
CA ASP A 49 -22.35 7.09 5.98
C ASP A 49 -23.22 6.40 7.05
N PHE A 50 -22.58 5.87 8.11
CA PHE A 50 -23.29 5.16 9.16
C PHE A 50 -24.04 6.10 10.11
N SER A 51 -23.48 7.28 10.41
CA SER A 51 -24.11 8.27 11.28
C SER A 51 -25.36 8.86 10.62
N ASP A 52 -25.26 9.13 9.32
CA ASP A 52 -26.40 9.54 8.51
C ASP A 52 -27.50 8.48 8.47
N PHE A 53 -27.14 7.19 8.45
CA PHE A 53 -28.09 6.09 8.42
C PHE A 53 -28.94 6.05 9.70
N LEU A 54 -28.30 6.21 10.86
CA LEU A 54 -28.99 6.31 12.16
C LEU A 54 -29.91 7.53 12.23
N SER A 55 -29.58 8.59 11.47
CA SER A 55 -30.31 9.85 11.42
C SER A 55 -31.41 9.90 10.33
N ILE A 56 -31.64 8.80 9.59
CA ILE A 56 -32.71 8.76 8.59
C ILE A 56 -34.07 8.88 9.31
N ALA A 57 -34.75 10.00 9.09
CA ALA A 57 -36.11 10.22 9.59
C ALA A 57 -37.06 9.08 9.17
N GLY A 58 -37.92 8.64 10.09
CA GLY A 58 -38.93 7.61 9.85
C GLY A 58 -39.77 7.89 8.61
N CYS A 59 -40.16 6.84 7.89
CA CYS A 59 -40.99 6.98 6.69
C CYS A 59 -42.49 6.78 6.94
N THR A 60 -42.87 6.28 8.12
CA THR A 60 -44.25 5.94 8.47
C THR A 60 -44.66 6.66 9.75
N LYS A 61 -45.90 7.15 9.79
CA LYS A 61 -46.50 7.77 10.98
C LYS A 61 -47.45 6.78 11.66
N GLY A 62 -47.45 6.74 12.98
CA GLY A 62 -48.34 5.89 13.78
C GLY A 62 -48.26 6.23 15.27
N CYS A 63 -48.72 5.33 16.13
CA CYS A 63 -48.57 5.46 17.58
C CYS A 63 -47.14 5.09 18.01
N HIS A 64 -46.69 5.66 19.12
CA HIS A 64 -45.46 5.20 19.77
C HIS A 64 -45.62 3.78 20.33
N ASN A 65 -44.54 3.00 20.35
CA ASN A 65 -44.52 1.64 20.87
C ASN A 65 -43.69 1.55 22.15
N GLN A 66 -44.28 1.07 23.24
CA GLN A 66 -43.62 0.90 24.54
C GLN A 66 -42.91 -0.46 24.71
N GLU A 67 -43.16 -1.42 23.81
CA GLU A 67 -42.60 -2.77 23.93
C GLU A 67 -41.18 -2.82 23.38
N LYS A 68 -40.21 -3.20 24.23
CA LYS A 68 -38.83 -3.45 23.81
C LYS A 68 -38.80 -4.72 22.94
N PRO A 69 -38.37 -4.64 21.66
CA PRO A 69 -38.18 -5.84 20.85
C PRO A 69 -37.19 -6.79 21.53
N PRO A 70 -37.40 -8.11 21.44
CA PRO A 70 -36.46 -9.08 21.97
C PRO A 70 -35.07 -8.86 21.36
N GLU A 71 -34.02 -8.97 22.18
CA GLU A 71 -32.65 -8.77 21.72
C GLU A 71 -32.33 -9.80 20.62
N PRO A 72 -31.83 -9.37 19.44
CA PRO A 72 -31.51 -10.30 18.38
C PRO A 72 -30.36 -11.20 18.86
N VAL A 73 -30.65 -12.49 18.99
CA VAL A 73 -29.64 -13.52 19.24
C VAL A 73 -28.64 -13.46 18.08
N LYS A 74 -27.40 -13.08 18.37
CA LYS A 74 -26.33 -12.96 17.38
C LYS A 74 -26.16 -14.34 16.71
N PRO A 75 -26.45 -14.50 15.41
CA PRO A 75 -26.24 -15.78 14.77
C PRO A 75 -24.73 -16.05 14.75
N GLU A 76 -24.31 -17.15 15.38
CA GLU A 76 -22.97 -17.69 15.22
C GLU A 76 -22.81 -18.09 13.75
N VAL A 77 -21.97 -17.36 13.01
CA VAL A 77 -21.64 -17.70 11.63
C VAL A 77 -20.72 -18.93 11.67
N LYS A 78 -21.31 -20.13 11.68
CA LYS A 78 -20.61 -21.36 11.33
C LYS A 78 -20.73 -21.58 9.84
N ASN A 79 -19.60 -21.42 9.16
CA ASN A 79 -19.45 -21.67 7.74
C ASN A 79 -19.35 -23.20 7.53
N SER A 80 -20.48 -23.87 7.36
CA SER A 80 -20.52 -25.27 6.91
C SER A 80 -21.88 -25.60 6.29
N GLY A 81 -21.86 -26.13 5.07
CA GLY A 81 -23.02 -26.31 4.22
C GLY A 81 -24.11 -27.23 4.78
N GLY A 82 -25.34 -26.95 4.35
CA GLY A 82 -26.52 -27.76 4.64
C GLY A 82 -27.80 -27.02 4.27
N LYS A 83 -28.20 -27.11 2.99
CA LYS A 83 -29.55 -26.74 2.55
C LYS A 83 -30.53 -27.79 3.07
N LYS A 84 -31.30 -27.48 4.11
CA LYS A 84 -32.70 -27.88 4.34
C LYS A 84 -33.12 -27.43 5.74
N GLU A 85 -34.40 -27.07 5.88
CA GLU A 85 -35.09 -26.60 7.10
C GLU A 85 -35.01 -25.11 7.44
N LEU A 86 -35.44 -24.26 6.50
CA LEU A 86 -35.94 -22.93 6.84
C LEU A 86 -37.04 -22.47 5.85
N GLU A 87 -38.07 -23.30 5.64
CA GLU A 87 -39.20 -22.95 4.76
C GLU A 87 -40.45 -22.42 5.49
N ASP A 88 -40.54 -22.49 6.81
CA ASP A 88 -41.80 -22.16 7.52
C ASP A 88 -41.94 -20.72 8.05
N LEU A 89 -41.07 -19.77 7.68
CA LEU A 89 -41.15 -18.37 8.17
C LEU A 89 -41.00 -17.29 7.09
N LYS A 90 -41.37 -17.57 5.82
CA LYS A 90 -41.41 -16.50 4.80
C LYS A 90 -42.78 -15.79 4.76
N PRO A 91 -42.87 -14.47 5.02
CA PRO A 91 -44.08 -13.71 4.76
C PRO A 91 -44.40 -13.70 3.26
N ARG A 92 -45.67 -13.95 2.92
CA ARG A 92 -46.19 -13.81 1.55
C ARG A 92 -46.17 -12.34 1.15
N PHE A 93 -45.19 -11.91 0.39
CA PHE A 93 -45.31 -10.72 -0.45
C PHE A 93 -44.88 -11.09 -1.86
N ASN A 94 -45.65 -10.62 -2.85
CA ASN A 94 -45.27 -10.72 -4.26
C ASN A 94 -43.98 -9.92 -4.44
N GLU A 95 -42.85 -10.62 -4.51
CA GLU A 95 -41.60 -10.06 -4.99
C GLU A 95 -41.83 -9.63 -6.43
N TYR A 96 -41.97 -8.32 -6.66
CA TYR A 96 -41.58 -7.77 -7.94
C TYR A 96 -40.06 -7.95 -8.01
N ILE A 97 -39.64 -9.12 -8.49
CA ILE A 97 -38.25 -9.46 -8.72
C ILE A 97 -37.79 -8.48 -9.78
N ILE A 98 -37.11 -7.41 -9.36
CA ILE A 98 -36.15 -6.75 -10.24
C ILE A 98 -35.14 -7.85 -10.52
N GLN A 99 -35.26 -8.51 -11.68
CA GLN A 99 -34.27 -9.49 -12.09
C GLN A 99 -32.95 -8.74 -12.06
N ALA A 100 -32.07 -9.15 -11.14
CA ALA A 100 -30.69 -8.72 -11.20
C ALA A 100 -30.23 -8.99 -12.64
N PRO A 101 -29.59 -8.02 -13.31
CA PRO A 101 -28.97 -8.27 -14.60
C PRO A 101 -28.22 -9.59 -14.50
N LYS A 102 -28.44 -10.50 -15.46
CA LYS A 102 -27.73 -11.78 -15.48
C LYS A 102 -26.26 -11.50 -15.16
N PRO A 103 -25.62 -12.26 -14.25
CA PRO A 103 -24.21 -12.06 -13.95
C PRO A 103 -23.48 -11.98 -15.28
N VAL A 104 -22.78 -10.87 -15.50
CA VAL A 104 -21.81 -10.79 -16.59
C VAL A 104 -20.96 -12.04 -16.42
N GLU A 105 -20.83 -12.83 -17.49
CA GLU A 105 -20.14 -14.12 -17.48
C GLU A 105 -18.89 -14.02 -16.60
N PHE A 106 -18.70 -14.98 -15.69
CA PHE A 106 -17.48 -15.03 -14.88
C PHE A 106 -16.29 -15.10 -15.82
N ILE A 107 -15.68 -13.94 -16.10
CA ILE A 107 -14.43 -13.86 -16.83
C ILE A 107 -13.44 -14.61 -15.95
N GLN A 108 -13.02 -15.79 -16.40
CA GLN A 108 -12.00 -16.53 -15.67
C GLN A 108 -10.72 -15.72 -15.72
N ARG A 109 -10.22 -15.36 -14.54
CA ARG A 109 -8.96 -14.63 -14.40
C ARG A 109 -7.86 -15.45 -15.08
N PRO A 110 -7.14 -14.87 -16.06
CA PRO A 110 -6.05 -15.58 -16.70
C PRO A 110 -4.90 -15.87 -15.73
N SER A 111 -3.99 -16.76 -16.11
CA SER A 111 -2.88 -17.17 -15.23
C SER A 111 -1.91 -16.02 -14.97
N ALA A 112 -1.28 -16.00 -13.79
CA ALA A 112 -0.18 -15.10 -13.48
C ALA A 112 1.07 -15.35 -14.34
N ASP A 113 1.24 -16.58 -14.80
CA ASP A 113 2.41 -17.04 -15.57
C ASP A 113 2.31 -16.75 -17.08
N GLU A 114 1.29 -15.99 -17.51
CA GLU A 114 1.20 -15.54 -18.90
C GLU A 114 2.43 -14.71 -19.31
N PRO A 115 2.88 -14.83 -20.57
CA PRO A 115 4.05 -14.11 -21.04
C PRO A 115 3.86 -12.60 -20.91
N LEU A 116 4.80 -11.94 -20.25
CA LEU A 116 4.81 -10.49 -20.08
C LEU A 116 5.15 -9.82 -21.41
N VAL A 117 4.36 -8.82 -21.81
CA VAL A 117 4.59 -8.00 -23.00
C VAL A 117 5.21 -6.66 -22.59
N GLU A 118 6.23 -6.23 -23.32
CA GLU A 118 6.85 -4.92 -23.09
C GLU A 118 5.94 -3.78 -23.59
N LEU A 119 5.67 -2.81 -22.70
CA LEU A 119 4.80 -1.68 -22.98
C LEU A 119 5.57 -0.57 -23.70
N GLN A 120 4.89 0.10 -24.64
CA GLN A 120 5.46 1.23 -25.36
C GLN A 120 5.73 2.42 -24.43
N GLN A 121 6.96 2.94 -24.50
CA GLN A 121 7.39 4.07 -23.68
C GLN A 121 7.29 5.38 -24.47
N LYS A 122 6.71 6.41 -23.84
CA LYS A 122 6.67 7.78 -24.38
C LYS A 122 7.49 8.69 -23.48
N VAL A 123 8.50 9.32 -24.04
CA VAL A 123 9.44 10.21 -23.32
C VAL A 123 9.10 11.66 -23.63
N SER A 124 8.91 12.47 -22.59
CA SER A 124 8.65 13.91 -22.75
C SER A 124 9.89 14.67 -23.22
N LEU A 125 9.69 15.78 -23.95
CA LEU A 125 10.77 16.63 -24.44
C LEU A 125 11.63 17.22 -23.30
N SER A 126 10.99 17.58 -22.19
CA SER A 126 11.67 18.13 -21.00
C SER A 126 12.68 17.14 -20.39
N LEU A 127 12.32 15.85 -20.31
CA LEU A 127 13.24 14.84 -19.82
C LEU A 127 14.43 14.65 -20.77
N ARG A 128 14.18 14.62 -22.10
CA ARG A 128 15.24 14.51 -23.11
C ARG A 128 16.25 15.65 -23.00
N GLN A 129 15.78 16.89 -22.95
CA GLN A 129 16.62 18.08 -22.79
C GLN A 129 17.44 18.06 -21.49
N THR A 130 16.81 17.61 -20.40
CA THR A 130 17.49 17.49 -19.10
C THR A 130 18.64 16.48 -19.16
N LEU A 131 18.42 15.32 -19.79
CA LEU A 131 19.44 14.29 -19.96
C LEU A 131 20.57 14.74 -20.89
N GLU A 132 20.27 15.46 -21.97
CA GLU A 132 21.29 16.05 -22.87
C GLU A 132 22.17 17.06 -22.13
N ASN A 133 21.58 17.96 -21.34
CA ASN A 133 22.34 18.92 -20.53
C ASN A 133 23.24 18.24 -19.50
N LEU A 134 22.77 17.16 -18.87
CA LEU A 134 23.57 16.36 -17.93
C LEU A 134 24.74 15.67 -18.62
N LYS A 135 24.53 15.13 -19.83
CA LYS A 135 25.62 14.55 -20.63
C LYS A 135 26.68 15.61 -20.96
N LEU A 136 26.27 16.81 -21.39
CA LEU A 136 27.18 17.91 -21.69
C LEU A 136 27.96 18.39 -20.46
N ALA A 137 27.31 18.50 -19.30
CA ALA A 137 27.96 18.87 -18.04
C ALA A 137 28.99 17.81 -17.59
N GLY A 138 28.68 16.52 -17.77
CA GLY A 138 29.61 15.42 -17.51
C GLY A 138 30.84 15.45 -18.43
N THR A 139 30.64 15.68 -19.73
CA THR A 139 31.75 15.77 -20.70
C THR A 139 32.68 16.95 -20.42
N ASN A 140 32.15 18.09 -19.99
CA ASN A 140 32.98 19.24 -19.59
C ASN A 140 33.80 18.96 -18.32
N GLN A 141 33.31 18.12 -17.40
CA GLN A 141 34.10 17.67 -16.23
C GLN A 141 35.15 16.60 -16.59
N ILE A 142 34.92 15.82 -17.65
CA ILE A 142 35.86 14.77 -18.13
C ILE A 142 37.07 15.42 -18.82
N LEU A 143 36.91 16.55 -19.50
CA LEU A 143 38.01 17.25 -20.17
C LEU A 143 39.03 17.86 -19.19
N ASP A 144 38.64 18.13 -17.93
CA ASP A 144 39.55 18.60 -16.87
C ASP A 144 40.21 17.45 -16.05
N ASN A 145 39.80 16.18 -16.23
CA ASN A 145 40.25 15.05 -15.40
C ASN A 145 40.87 13.87 -16.19
N ALA A 146 41.28 14.08 -17.44
CA ALA A 146 41.78 13.00 -18.29
C ALA A 146 43.15 12.41 -17.86
N ASP A 147 43.90 13.07 -16.95
CA ASP A 147 45.20 12.58 -16.46
C ASP A 147 45.17 11.86 -15.09
N GLU A 148 44.03 11.81 -14.36
CA GLU A 148 43.99 11.28 -12.97
C GLU A 148 43.06 10.06 -12.77
N ALA A 149 42.58 9.40 -13.82
CA ALA A 149 41.56 8.34 -13.67
C ALA A 149 42.06 7.01 -13.07
N ASN A 150 43.39 6.77 -13.01
CA ASN A 150 43.92 5.47 -12.60
C ASN A 150 44.58 5.41 -11.22
N GLU A 151 44.93 6.52 -10.58
CA GLU A 151 45.63 6.52 -9.28
C GLU A 151 44.71 6.85 -8.11
N VAL A 152 44.66 5.97 -7.10
CA VAL A 152 43.97 6.24 -5.84
C VAL A 152 44.76 7.32 -5.10
N LYS A 153 44.16 8.49 -4.88
CA LYS A 153 44.84 9.59 -4.19
C LYS A 153 45.18 9.20 -2.74
N ILE A 154 46.40 9.55 -2.31
CA ILE A 154 46.83 9.43 -0.92
C ILE A 154 45.84 10.20 -0.03
N GLY A 155 45.37 9.54 1.03
CA GLY A 155 44.30 10.03 1.91
C GLY A 155 42.92 9.43 1.64
N THR A 156 42.75 8.59 0.60
CA THR A 156 41.47 7.93 0.33
C THR A 156 41.08 6.98 1.46
N ALA A 157 39.94 7.21 2.12
CA ALA A 157 39.46 6.32 3.18
C ALA A 157 38.98 4.97 2.66
N CYS A 158 39.18 3.91 3.44
CA CYS A 158 38.68 2.59 3.12
C CYS A 158 37.15 2.60 3.13
N LYS A 159 36.55 1.93 2.14
CA LYS A 159 35.09 1.88 1.94
C LYS A 159 34.41 0.67 2.59
N ASN A 160 35.18 -0.22 3.23
CA ASN A 160 34.64 -1.33 4.00
C ASN A 160 34.00 -0.83 5.31
N GLY A 161 32.89 -1.43 5.72
CA GLY A 161 32.12 -0.99 6.89
C GLY A 161 32.93 -1.08 8.18
N GLY A 162 33.04 0.02 8.93
CA GLY A 162 33.77 0.06 10.21
C GLY A 162 35.30 0.13 10.09
N CYS A 163 35.86 0.19 8.88
CA CYS A 163 37.30 0.39 8.70
C CYS A 163 37.67 1.88 8.68
N SER A 164 38.56 2.32 9.56
CA SER A 164 39.01 3.72 9.66
C SER A 164 40.35 4.01 8.96
N LYS A 165 40.96 3.02 8.29
CA LYS A 165 42.23 3.23 7.59
C LYS A 165 42.07 4.08 6.33
N THR A 166 43.11 4.87 6.04
CA THR A 166 43.25 5.71 4.85
C THR A 166 44.43 5.23 4.01
N PHE A 167 44.29 5.28 2.69
CA PHE A 167 45.31 4.88 1.74
C PHE A 167 46.51 5.84 1.82
N SER A 168 47.68 5.35 2.23
CA SER A 168 48.94 6.12 2.27
C SER A 168 49.96 5.67 1.22
N GLY A 169 49.49 5.02 0.14
CA GLY A 169 50.32 4.47 -0.95
C GLY A 169 50.25 2.95 -1.04
N PRO A 170 50.99 2.31 -1.98
CA PRO A 170 50.90 0.87 -2.27
C PRO A 170 51.14 -0.06 -1.07
N ALA A 171 51.95 0.37 -0.10
CA ALA A 171 52.17 -0.37 1.14
C ALA A 171 50.90 -0.51 2.00
N SER A 172 49.89 0.35 1.82
CA SER A 172 48.60 0.27 2.52
C SER A 172 47.72 -0.89 2.03
N ASP A 173 48.03 -1.46 0.87
CA ASP A 173 47.30 -2.61 0.33
C ASP A 173 47.74 -3.93 0.98
N GLU A 174 48.93 -3.96 1.57
CA GLU A 174 49.48 -5.13 2.28
C GLU A 174 48.87 -5.29 3.69
N ASP A 175 48.30 -4.20 4.21
CA ASP A 175 47.66 -4.17 5.51
C ASP A 175 46.32 -4.94 5.52
N LYS A 176 46.09 -5.73 6.57
CA LYS A 176 44.80 -6.41 6.76
C LYS A 176 43.71 -5.41 7.12
N CYS A 177 42.62 -5.39 6.34
CA CYS A 177 41.42 -4.64 6.64
C CYS A 177 40.56 -5.42 7.63
N VAL A 178 40.26 -4.84 8.79
CA VAL A 178 39.28 -5.37 9.75
C VAL A 178 37.98 -4.62 9.55
N PHE A 179 36.90 -5.30 9.16
CA PHE A 179 35.64 -4.67 8.78
C PHE A 179 34.41 -5.50 9.12
N HIS A 180 33.24 -4.90 8.93
CA HIS A 180 31.94 -5.54 9.01
C HIS A 180 31.40 -5.84 7.60
N PRO A 181 31.21 -7.11 7.20
CA PRO A 181 30.65 -7.47 5.89
C PRO A 181 29.14 -7.20 5.81
N GLY A 182 28.47 -7.05 6.96
CA GLY A 182 27.05 -6.75 7.05
C GLY A 182 26.74 -5.27 6.88
N VAL A 183 25.46 -4.94 7.08
CA VAL A 183 24.94 -3.57 7.00
C VAL A 183 24.66 -3.01 8.39
N PRO A 184 24.76 -1.69 8.60
CA PRO A 184 24.36 -1.05 9.84
C PRO A 184 22.84 -1.13 10.03
N ILE A 185 22.38 -1.54 11.21
CA ILE A 185 20.98 -1.64 11.59
C ILE A 185 20.72 -0.73 12.80
N PHE A 186 19.66 0.07 12.70
CA PHE A 186 19.16 0.95 13.76
C PHE A 186 17.70 0.58 14.06
N HIS A 187 17.46 -0.18 15.13
CA HIS A 187 16.12 -0.64 15.52
C HIS A 187 15.95 -0.55 17.03
N GLU A 188 14.80 -0.05 17.50
CA GLU A 188 14.47 0.05 18.93
C GLU A 188 15.54 0.76 19.79
N GLY A 189 16.17 1.79 19.24
CA GLY A 189 17.24 2.54 19.93
C GLY A 189 18.59 1.82 19.98
N LEU A 190 18.66 0.57 19.50
CA LEU A 190 19.89 -0.20 19.35
C LEU A 190 20.52 0.01 17.98
N LYS A 191 21.84 0.02 17.94
CA LYS A 191 22.70 0.22 16.78
C LYS A 191 23.67 -0.95 16.70
N TYR A 192 23.69 -1.64 15.57
CA TYR A 192 24.52 -2.84 15.40
C TYR A 192 24.76 -3.15 13.94
N TRP A 193 25.70 -4.06 13.67
CA TRP A 193 25.97 -4.56 12.32
C TRP A 193 25.29 -5.92 12.13
N SER A 194 24.62 -6.13 11.00
CA SER A 194 23.89 -7.38 10.73
C SER A 194 24.77 -8.65 10.72
N CYS A 195 26.07 -8.48 10.50
CA CYS A 195 27.05 -9.56 10.47
C CYS A 195 27.49 -10.07 11.85
N CYS A 196 27.23 -9.34 12.93
CA CYS A 196 27.67 -9.73 14.27
C CYS A 196 26.62 -9.43 15.34
N ARG A 197 26.80 -10.01 16.53
CA ARG A 197 25.82 -9.87 17.63
C ARG A 197 26.08 -8.68 18.56
N ARG A 198 27.11 -7.88 18.28
CA ARG A 198 27.49 -6.72 19.11
C ARG A 198 26.45 -5.61 18.89
N LYS A 199 25.80 -5.17 19.97
CA LYS A 199 24.78 -4.12 19.94
C LYS A 199 25.14 -3.03 20.94
N THR A 200 24.88 -1.79 20.58
CA THR A 200 25.08 -0.62 21.45
C THR A 200 23.92 0.34 21.29
N SER A 201 23.57 1.07 22.34
CA SER A 201 22.62 2.18 22.27
C SER A 201 23.31 3.49 21.87
N ASP A 202 24.60 3.64 22.19
CA ASP A 202 25.39 4.84 21.89
C ASP A 202 25.95 4.83 20.45
N PHE A 203 25.88 5.99 19.78
CA PHE A 203 26.28 6.12 18.38
C PHE A 203 27.80 6.17 18.21
N ASN A 204 28.53 6.82 19.13
CA ASN A 204 29.98 6.89 19.03
C ASN A 204 30.60 5.50 19.24
N THR A 205 30.07 4.74 20.20
CA THR A 205 30.42 3.34 20.46
C THR A 205 30.16 2.45 19.24
N PHE A 206 29.11 2.74 18.46
CA PHE A 206 28.81 2.03 17.21
C PHE A 206 29.83 2.34 16.12
N LEU A 207 30.22 3.60 15.96
CA LEU A 207 31.23 4.02 14.98
C LEU A 207 32.62 3.48 15.31
N SER A 208 32.96 3.39 16.59
CA SER A 208 34.23 2.83 17.07
C SER A 208 34.24 1.31 17.16
N GLN A 209 33.14 0.64 16.79
CA GLN A 209 33.06 -0.81 16.87
C GLN A 209 34.01 -1.44 15.85
N GLU A 210 34.98 -2.21 16.32
CA GLU A 210 35.91 -2.94 15.44
C GLU A 210 35.16 -3.94 14.56
N GLY A 211 35.64 -4.11 13.32
CA GLY A 211 35.12 -5.10 12.40
C GLY A 211 35.08 -6.53 12.98
N CYS A 212 34.22 -7.37 12.41
CA CYS A 212 34.08 -8.77 12.81
C CYS A 212 34.69 -9.75 11.80
N ASP A 213 35.21 -9.26 10.68
CA ASP A 213 35.84 -10.03 9.62
C ASP A 213 37.11 -9.33 9.13
N THR A 214 37.96 -10.07 8.42
CA THR A 214 39.24 -9.58 7.91
C THR A 214 39.41 -9.84 6.41
N GLY A 215 39.93 -8.87 5.66
CA GLY A 215 40.14 -9.01 4.23
C GLY A 215 41.02 -7.89 3.65
N ALA A 216 40.95 -7.69 2.33
CA ALA A 216 41.67 -6.62 1.66
C ALA A 216 40.92 -5.28 1.77
N HIS A 217 41.67 -4.18 1.79
CA HIS A 217 41.08 -2.84 1.76
C HIS A 217 40.39 -2.57 0.42
N VAL A 218 39.21 -1.95 0.48
CA VAL A 218 38.47 -1.50 -0.70
C VAL A 218 38.54 0.03 -0.76
N TRP A 219 39.37 0.57 -1.65
CA TRP A 219 39.51 2.02 -1.84
C TRP A 219 38.54 2.57 -2.89
N ARG A 220 38.17 1.72 -3.87
CA ARG A 220 37.14 1.99 -4.87
C ARG A 220 36.04 0.95 -4.71
N LYS A 221 34.78 1.37 -4.61
CA LYS A 221 33.66 0.43 -4.75
C LYS A 221 33.57 0.12 -6.23
N ALA A 222 33.50 -1.16 -6.60
CA ALA A 222 33.00 -1.50 -7.92
C ALA A 222 31.60 -0.91 -8.02
N ASP A 223 31.31 -0.26 -9.15
CA ASP A 223 30.02 0.34 -9.46
C ASP A 223 28.97 -0.75 -9.64
N GLY A 224 28.57 -1.34 -8.51
CA GLY A 224 27.50 -2.31 -8.42
C GLY A 224 26.17 -1.58 -8.42
N LYS A 225 25.24 -2.04 -9.26
CA LYS A 225 23.84 -1.61 -9.33
C LYS A 225 23.28 -1.37 -7.93
N LYS A 226 23.04 -0.10 -7.59
CA LYS A 226 22.45 0.26 -6.30
C LYS A 226 20.95 0.11 -6.44
N VAL A 227 20.40 -0.98 -5.91
CA VAL A 227 18.95 -1.10 -5.77
C VAL A 227 18.51 -0.08 -4.72
N VAL A 228 17.75 0.92 -5.14
CA VAL A 228 17.31 2.04 -4.28
C VAL A 228 15.79 2.08 -4.28
N PRO A 229 15.14 2.19 -3.10
CA PRO A 229 13.70 2.34 -3.05
C PRO A 229 13.29 3.70 -3.62
N CYS A 230 12.39 3.69 -4.61
CA CYS A 230 11.69 4.90 -5.06
C CYS A 230 10.39 5.06 -4.30
N ARG A 231 9.98 6.31 -4.06
CA ARG A 231 8.57 6.58 -3.76
C ARG A 231 7.77 6.23 -5.00
N PHE A 232 6.70 5.47 -4.82
CA PHE A 232 5.75 5.20 -5.88
C PHE A 232 4.34 5.13 -5.30
N ASP A 233 3.37 5.49 -6.14
CA ASP A 233 1.95 5.48 -5.83
C ASP A 233 1.24 4.77 -6.99
N TRP A 234 0.31 3.86 -6.70
CA TRP A 234 -0.43 3.17 -7.75
C TRP A 234 -1.90 2.98 -7.37
N HIS A 235 -2.75 2.96 -8.39
CA HIS A 235 -4.16 2.61 -8.26
C HIS A 235 -4.64 1.94 -9.54
N GLN A 236 -5.76 1.22 -9.44
CA GLN A 236 -6.42 0.61 -10.57
C GLN A 236 -7.92 0.89 -10.53
N THR A 237 -8.52 1.07 -11.70
CA THR A 237 -9.96 1.13 -11.92
C THR A 237 -10.39 -0.12 -12.70
N ALA A 238 -11.66 -0.23 -13.05
CA ALA A 238 -12.16 -1.35 -13.86
C ALA A 238 -11.49 -1.48 -15.24
N SER A 239 -10.88 -0.41 -15.76
CA SER A 239 -10.31 -0.39 -17.11
C SER A 239 -8.90 0.18 -17.22
N HIS A 240 -8.38 0.80 -16.16
CA HIS A 240 -7.08 1.47 -16.19
C HIS A 240 -6.25 1.17 -14.95
N VAL A 241 -4.96 0.94 -15.16
CA VAL A 241 -3.96 0.88 -14.09
C VAL A 241 -3.07 2.11 -14.21
N THR A 242 -2.90 2.84 -13.12
CA THR A 242 -2.05 4.04 -13.07
C THR A 242 -0.98 3.85 -12.01
N ILE A 243 0.28 3.96 -12.42
CA ILE A 243 1.45 3.76 -11.57
C ILE A 243 2.36 4.97 -11.75
N SER A 244 2.63 5.67 -10.66
CA SER A 244 3.49 6.85 -10.61
C SER A 244 4.75 6.51 -9.82
N ILE A 245 5.92 6.62 -10.45
CA ILE A 245 7.21 6.36 -9.80
C ILE A 245 8.03 7.65 -9.83
N TYR A 246 8.51 8.07 -8.66
CA TYR A 246 9.31 9.28 -8.52
C TYR A 246 10.80 8.92 -8.54
N ALA A 247 11.43 9.12 -9.70
CA ALA A 247 12.86 8.92 -9.92
C ALA A 247 13.44 10.12 -10.69
N LYS A 248 14.55 10.68 -10.20
CA LYS A 248 15.22 11.82 -10.83
C LYS A 248 16.13 11.32 -11.95
N HIS A 249 16.13 12.01 -13.09
CA HIS A 249 17.04 11.74 -14.20
C HIS A 249 17.01 10.26 -14.65
N SER A 250 15.81 9.69 -14.72
CA SER A 250 15.63 8.32 -15.24
C SER A 250 16.10 8.22 -16.68
N ASN A 251 16.83 7.15 -17.00
CA ASN A 251 17.30 6.86 -18.34
C ASN A 251 16.27 5.99 -19.09
N PRO A 252 15.49 6.53 -20.04
CA PRO A 252 14.42 5.80 -20.70
C PRO A 252 14.92 4.58 -21.48
N GLU A 253 16.13 4.63 -22.05
CA GLU A 253 16.68 3.54 -22.87
C GLU A 253 17.01 2.29 -22.05
N LEU A 254 17.22 2.46 -20.74
CA LEU A 254 17.55 1.37 -19.81
C LEU A 254 16.37 0.98 -18.92
N CYS A 255 15.27 1.74 -18.96
CA CYS A 255 14.04 1.43 -18.25
C CYS A 255 13.21 0.43 -19.07
N SER A 256 12.46 -0.44 -18.39
CA SER A 256 11.49 -1.32 -19.04
C SER A 256 10.26 -1.50 -18.17
N VAL A 257 9.11 -1.59 -18.84
CA VAL A 257 7.82 -1.91 -18.21
C VAL A 257 7.21 -3.06 -18.98
N ARG A 258 7.01 -4.19 -18.32
CA ARG A 258 6.43 -5.40 -18.92
C ARG A 258 5.18 -5.77 -18.17
N ALA A 259 4.11 -6.11 -18.86
CA ALA A 259 2.83 -6.43 -18.25
C ALA A 259 2.11 -7.57 -18.97
N ASN A 260 1.30 -8.31 -18.23
CA ASN A 260 0.28 -9.22 -18.76
C ASN A 260 -1.09 -8.84 -18.17
N SER A 261 -2.08 -9.71 -18.32
CA SER A 261 -3.45 -9.50 -17.82
C SER A 261 -3.56 -9.40 -16.30
N THR A 262 -2.56 -9.85 -15.55
CA THR A 262 -2.62 -10.00 -14.09
C THR A 262 -1.45 -9.37 -13.33
N THR A 263 -0.36 -9.00 -14.00
CA THR A 263 0.90 -8.60 -13.38
C THR A 263 1.59 -7.52 -14.21
N VAL A 264 2.16 -6.53 -13.52
CA VAL A 264 3.01 -5.48 -14.11
C VAL A 264 4.38 -5.53 -13.43
N CYS A 265 5.43 -5.68 -14.22
CA CYS A 265 6.83 -5.67 -13.80
C CYS A 265 7.51 -4.39 -14.32
N ILE A 266 8.07 -3.60 -13.42
CA ILE A 266 8.65 -2.30 -13.73
C ILE A 266 10.11 -2.30 -13.31
N ARG A 267 10.96 -1.80 -14.19
CA ARG A 267 12.38 -1.60 -13.98
C ARG A 267 12.76 -0.19 -14.41
N VAL A 268 13.20 0.63 -13.47
CA VAL A 268 13.61 2.02 -13.71
C VAL A 268 15.08 2.18 -13.36
N ILE A 269 15.87 2.65 -14.31
CA ILE A 269 17.27 3.03 -14.11
C ILE A 269 17.37 4.54 -14.06
N PHE A 270 18.00 5.07 -13.03
CA PHE A 270 18.06 6.51 -12.78
C PHE A 270 19.37 6.93 -12.11
N GLU A 271 19.73 8.21 -12.25
CA GLU A 271 20.99 8.76 -11.70
C GLU A 271 22.22 7.87 -11.99
N GLY A 272 22.35 7.43 -13.25
CA GLY A 272 23.45 6.59 -13.74
C GLY A 272 23.24 5.10 -13.47
N GLU A 273 23.33 4.71 -12.20
CA GLU A 273 23.46 3.29 -11.80
C GLU A 273 22.42 2.84 -10.77
N LYS A 274 21.53 3.74 -10.34
CA LYS A 274 20.47 3.36 -9.39
C LYS A 274 19.38 2.62 -10.14
N GLU A 275 18.92 1.54 -9.51
CA GLU A 275 17.90 0.66 -10.07
C GLU A 275 16.73 0.56 -9.10
N PHE A 276 15.53 0.73 -9.63
CA PHE A 276 14.29 0.45 -8.94
C PHE A 276 13.54 -0.65 -9.71
N GLU A 277 13.21 -1.73 -9.03
CA GLU A 277 12.44 -2.84 -9.59
C GLU A 277 11.21 -3.08 -8.72
N GLN A 278 10.05 -3.21 -9.36
CA GLN A 278 8.79 -3.45 -8.68
C GLN A 278 7.87 -4.32 -9.53
N THR A 279 7.32 -5.36 -8.92
CA THR A 279 6.24 -6.17 -9.49
C THR A 279 4.95 -5.89 -8.75
N ILE A 280 3.87 -5.63 -9.50
CA ILE A 280 2.53 -5.34 -8.98
C ILE A 280 1.56 -6.37 -9.55
N SER A 281 0.88 -7.08 -8.66
CA SER A 281 -0.25 -7.95 -9.03
C SER A 281 -1.51 -7.10 -9.15
N LEU A 282 -2.12 -7.14 -10.33
CA LEU A 282 -3.39 -6.50 -10.63
C LEU A 282 -4.54 -7.32 -10.07
N TRP A 283 -5.67 -6.68 -9.78
CA TRP A 283 -6.86 -7.36 -9.26
C TRP A 283 -8.03 -7.16 -10.23
N GLY A 284 -8.62 -8.25 -10.70
CA GLY A 284 -9.68 -8.26 -11.70
C GLY A 284 -9.96 -9.68 -12.16
#